data_AF-A0A336UU82-F1
#
_entry.id   AF-A0A336UU82-F1
#
_cell.length_a   1.000
_cell.length_b   1.000
_cell.length_c   1.000
_cell.angle_alpha   90.00
_cell.angle_beta   90.00
_cell.angle_gamma   90.00
#
_symmetry.space_group_name_H-M   'P 1'
#
loop_
_entity.id
_entity.type
_entity.pdbx_description
1 polymer ?
#
loop_
_entity_poly.entity_id
_entity_poly.type
_entity_poly.pdbx_seq_one_letter_code
_entity_poly.pdbx_strand_id
1 'polypeptide(L)'
;LKAVESYMRKIAIGVINNSERTWTTRNVYFSSGVSDAELPYKVKHGKALIYTARKTNNVARGAVGVFAYHMRGVNMSDVKTLVVCFHVPY
;
A
#
# COMPACT_ATOMS: atom_id res chain seq x y z
N LEU A 1 -3.19 -12.32 -6.51
CA LEU A 1 -2.42 -13.01 -5.44
C LEU A 1 -1.45 -14.09 -5.95
N LYS A 2 -1.68 -14.69 -7.14
CA LYS A 2 -0.81 -15.72 -7.74
C LYS A 2 0.68 -15.31 -7.86
N ALA A 3 0.98 -14.03 -8.07
CA ALA A 3 2.35 -13.53 -8.16
C ALA A 3 3.20 -13.69 -6.88
N VAL A 4 2.57 -13.90 -5.71
CA VAL A 4 3.25 -14.09 -4.41
C VAL A 4 2.84 -15.41 -3.75
N GLU A 5 2.56 -16.43 -4.56
CA GLU A 5 1.81 -17.60 -4.10
C GLU A 5 2.57 -18.51 -3.12
N SER A 6 3.89 -18.56 -3.18
CA SER A 6 4.74 -19.39 -2.31
C SER A 6 4.72 -19.00 -0.82
N TYR A 7 4.07 -17.90 -0.45
CA TYR A 7 4.05 -17.36 0.89
C TYR A 7 2.80 -17.74 1.70
N MET A 8 3.02 -18.26 2.91
CA MET A 8 1.94 -18.62 3.86
C MET A 8 1.11 -17.43 4.37
N ARG A 9 1.74 -16.25 4.48
CA ARG A 9 1.08 -14.99 4.86
C ARG A 9 1.42 -13.93 3.85
N LYS A 10 0.37 -13.41 3.20
CA LYS A 10 0.45 -12.50 2.05
C LYS A 10 -0.87 -11.75 1.90
N ILE A 11 -0.81 -10.60 1.26
CA ILE A 11 -1.97 -9.76 0.95
C ILE A 11 -1.76 -9.06 -0.40
N ALA A 12 -2.85 -8.94 -1.16
CA ALA A 12 -2.96 -8.02 -2.27
C ALA A 12 -3.95 -6.93 -1.90
N ILE A 13 -3.55 -5.68 -2.08
CA ILE A 13 -4.29 -4.49 -1.68
C ILE A 13 -4.59 -3.72 -2.95
N GLY A 14 -5.88 -3.50 -3.21
CA GLY A 14 -6.37 -2.63 -4.27
C GLY A 14 -7.11 -1.46 -3.66
N VAL A 15 -6.72 -0.23 -3.99
CA VAL A 15 -7.44 0.98 -3.54
C VAL A 15 -7.77 1.84 -4.75
N ILE A 16 -9.07 2.01 -5.03
CA ILE A 16 -9.56 2.83 -6.13
C ILE A 16 -9.60 4.29 -5.68
N ASN A 17 -8.98 5.17 -6.45
CA ASN A 17 -9.02 6.61 -6.22
C ASN A 17 -10.23 7.24 -6.93
N ASN A 18 -11.33 7.37 -6.20
CA ASN A 18 -12.51 8.15 -6.61
C ASN A 18 -12.62 9.48 -5.86
N SER A 19 -11.50 10.05 -5.39
CA SER A 19 -11.52 11.21 -4.50
C SER A 19 -11.39 12.56 -5.21
N GLU A 20 -11.45 12.60 -6.55
CA GLU A 20 -11.14 13.77 -7.40
C GLU A 20 -9.75 14.41 -7.17
N ARG A 21 -8.86 13.75 -6.41
CA ARG A 21 -7.52 14.25 -6.06
C ARG A 21 -6.46 13.35 -6.68
N THR A 22 -5.30 13.90 -7.02
CA THR A 22 -4.15 13.07 -7.39
C THR A 22 -3.40 12.68 -6.13
N TRP A 23 -3.13 11.38 -5.98
CA TRP A 23 -2.34 10.86 -4.87
C TRP A 23 -0.89 10.73 -5.29
N THR A 24 0.03 11.13 -4.42
CA THR A 24 1.48 10.93 -4.61
C THR A 24 2.02 10.13 -3.43
N THR A 25 2.79 9.08 -3.71
CA THR A 25 3.37 8.21 -2.67
C THR A 25 4.19 9.02 -1.69
N ARG A 26 4.01 8.73 -0.39
CA ARG A 26 4.86 9.23 0.67
C ARG A 26 5.88 8.17 1.07
N ASN A 27 5.42 7.09 1.68
CA ASN A 27 6.25 5.97 2.14
C ASN A 27 5.39 4.75 2.46
N VAL A 28 6.07 3.63 2.66
CA VAL A 28 5.55 2.43 3.31
C VAL A 28 6.43 2.12 4.52
N TYR A 29 5.81 1.70 5.62
CA TYR A 29 6.47 1.24 6.83
C TYR A 29 5.97 -0.17 7.15
N PHE A 30 6.89 -1.10 7.38
CA PHE A 30 6.58 -2.46 7.79
C PHE A 30 6.97 -2.65 9.25
N SER A 31 5.98 -2.98 10.08
CA SER A 31 6.24 -3.52 11.41
C SER A 31 6.63 -5.01 11.32
N SER A 32 6.07 -5.73 10.34
CA SER A 32 6.41 -7.12 10.03
C SER A 32 6.25 -7.43 8.54
N GLY A 33 7.13 -8.26 8.00
CA GLY A 33 7.09 -8.65 6.59
C GLY A 33 7.75 -7.64 5.66
N VAL A 34 7.56 -7.86 4.35
CA VAL A 34 8.19 -7.08 3.28
C VAL A 34 7.25 -7.01 2.07
N SER A 35 7.61 -6.18 1.10
CA SER A 35 7.07 -6.22 -0.26
C SER A 35 8.21 -6.31 -1.26
N ASP A 36 7.98 -7.03 -2.35
CA ASP A 36 8.89 -7.06 -3.51
C ASP A 36 8.46 -6.04 -4.58
N ALA A 37 7.36 -5.30 -4.33
CA ALA A 37 6.83 -4.29 -5.22
C ALA A 37 7.10 -2.89 -4.68
N GLU A 38 7.31 -1.95 -5.59
CA GLU A 38 7.29 -0.52 -5.27
C GLU A 38 5.87 -0.01 -5.15
N LEU A 39 5.65 0.90 -4.22
CA LEU A 39 4.35 1.53 -4.03
C LEU A 39 4.11 2.54 -5.17
N PRO A 40 3.01 2.43 -5.96
CA PRO A 40 2.83 3.23 -7.17
C PRO A 40 2.93 4.74 -6.94
N TYR A 41 3.95 5.39 -7.51
CA TYR A 41 4.31 6.79 -7.20
C TYR A 41 3.15 7.79 -7.33
N LYS A 42 2.29 7.64 -8.34
CA LYS A 42 1.17 8.55 -8.60
C LYS A 42 -0.10 7.75 -8.94
N VAL A 43 -1.21 8.11 -8.29
CA VAL A 43 -2.53 7.50 -8.54
C VAL A 43 -3.52 8.62 -8.85
N LYS A 44 -3.92 8.72 -10.13
CA LYS A 44 -4.90 9.72 -10.59
C LYS A 44 -6.32 9.32 -10.20
N HIS A 45 -7.23 10.30 -10.21
CA HIS A 45 -8.66 10.04 -10.12
C HIS A 45 -9.11 9.02 -11.19
N GLY A 46 -10.01 8.10 -10.81
CA GLY A 46 -10.50 7.01 -11.65
C GLY A 46 -9.51 5.86 -11.87
N LYS A 47 -8.35 5.87 -11.18
CA LYS A 47 -7.36 4.78 -11.23
C LYS A 47 -7.25 4.09 -9.87
N ALA A 48 -6.78 2.84 -9.88
CA ALA A 48 -6.53 2.07 -8.67
C ALA A 48 -5.03 1.90 -8.45
N LEU A 49 -4.59 1.95 -7.19
CA LEU A 49 -3.29 1.39 -6.82
C LEU A 49 -3.47 -0.10 -6.59
N ILE A 50 -2.47 -0.87 -7.00
CA ILE A 50 -2.33 -2.29 -6.69
C ILE A 50 -1.00 -2.46 -5.98
N TYR A 51 -1.03 -3.08 -4.80
CA TYR A 51 0.15 -3.32 -4.00
C TYR A 51 0.07 -4.69 -3.35
N THR A 52 1.22 -5.31 -3.08
CA THR A 52 1.28 -6.61 -2.42
C THR A 52 2.25 -6.56 -1.26
N ALA A 53 1.98 -7.32 -0.21
CA ALA A 53 2.91 -7.53 0.89
C ALA A 53 2.87 -9.00 1.32
N ARG A 54 3.96 -9.47 1.91
CA ARG A 54 4.13 -10.85 2.35
C ARG A 54 4.99 -10.94 3.60
N LYS A 55 4.94 -12.09 4.27
CA LYS A 55 5.90 -12.38 5.35
C LYS A 55 7.34 -12.39 4.84
N THR A 56 8.27 -12.12 5.74
CA THR A 56 9.70 -12.36 5.51
C THR A 56 9.96 -13.85 5.38
N ASN A 57 10.89 -14.24 4.50
CA ASN A 57 11.31 -15.64 4.31
C ASN A 57 11.79 -16.23 5.65
N ASN A 58 11.44 -17.49 5.93
CA ASN A 58 11.97 -18.27 7.07
C ASN A 58 11.76 -17.67 8.47
N VAL A 59 10.81 -16.74 8.64
CA VAL A 59 10.46 -16.18 9.95
C VAL A 59 9.01 -16.54 10.29
N ALA A 60 8.72 -16.90 11.55
CA ALA A 60 7.37 -17.12 12.07
C ALA A 60 6.67 -15.78 12.39
N ARG A 61 6.50 -14.95 11.36
CA ARG A 61 5.85 -13.64 11.43
C ARG A 61 4.87 -13.45 10.27
N GLY A 62 3.94 -12.51 10.44
CA GLY A 62 2.94 -12.12 9.45
C GLY A 62 3.39 -11.00 8.50
N ALA A 63 2.42 -10.39 7.81
CA ALA A 63 2.59 -9.19 6.99
C ALA A 63 1.79 -8.02 7.60
N VAL A 64 2.49 -7.09 8.24
CA VAL A 64 1.92 -5.97 8.99
C VAL A 64 2.63 -4.68 8.62
N GLY A 65 1.87 -3.69 8.19
CA GLY A 65 2.45 -2.41 7.79
C GLY A 65 1.40 -1.35 7.50
N VAL A 66 1.92 -0.18 7.18
CA VAL A 66 1.15 1.00 6.83
C VAL A 66 1.81 1.65 5.62
N PHE A 67 1.01 2.07 4.65
CA PHE A 67 1.49 2.97 3.60
C PHE A 67 0.66 4.24 3.51
N ALA A 68 1.30 5.29 3.03
CA ALA A 68 0.72 6.63 3.00
C ALA A 68 0.88 7.32 1.64
N TYR A 69 -0.12 8.11 1.30
CA TYR A 69 -0.18 8.94 0.11
C TYR A 69 -0.57 10.37 0.47
N HIS A 70 0.10 11.35 -0.12
CA HIS A 70 -0.38 12.73 -0.12
C HIS A 70 -1.45 12.91 -1.18
N MET A 71 -2.62 13.39 -0.78
CA MET A 71 -3.73 13.73 -1.65
C MET A 71 -3.71 15.24 -1.93
N ARG A 72 -3.40 15.62 -3.16
CA ARG A 72 -3.43 17.02 -3.60
C ARG A 72 -4.72 17.31 -4.35
N GLY A 73 -5.48 18.29 -3.87
CA GLY A 73 -6.62 18.86 -4.58
C GLY A 73 -6.19 19.91 -5.62
N VAL A 74 -7.18 20.58 -6.20
CA VAL A 74 -6.97 21.70 -7.15
C VAL A 74 -6.22 22.85 -6.47
N ASN A 75 -6.56 23.13 -5.21
CA ASN A 75 -5.84 24.10 -4.39
C ASN A 75 -4.63 23.41 -3.75
N MET A 76 -3.42 23.86 -4.11
CA MET A 76 -2.16 23.27 -3.64
C MET A 76 -1.95 23.36 -2.12
N SER A 77 -2.72 24.20 -1.42
CA SER A 77 -2.71 24.35 0.03
C SER A 77 -3.55 23.30 0.78
N ASP A 78 -4.46 22.59 0.10
CA ASP A 78 -5.28 21.51 0.69
C ASP A 78 -4.63 20.14 0.45
N VAL A 79 -3.60 19.88 1.25
CA VAL A 79 -2.90 18.58 1.26
C VAL A 79 -3.41 17.74 2.42
N LYS A 80 -4.04 16.61 2.09
CA LYS A 80 -4.44 15.58 3.05
C LYS A 80 -3.55 14.35 2.90
N THR A 81 -3.51 13.49 3.92
CA THR A 81 -2.80 12.21 3.83
C THR A 81 -3.79 11.07 3.92
N LEU A 82 -3.80 10.20 2.90
CA LEU A 82 -4.46 8.90 2.98
C LEU A 82 -3.48 7.90 3.58
N VAL A 83 -3.95 7.17 4.60
CA VAL A 83 -3.17 6.12 5.28
C VAL A 83 -3.93 4.81 5.17
N VAL A 84 -3.24 3.77 4.72
CA VAL A 84 -3.80 2.41 4.63
C VAL A 84 -2.97 1.51 5.52
N CYS A 85 -3.63 0.93 6.53
CA CYS A 85 -3.04 -0.06 7.43
C CYS A 85 -3.48 -1.46 6.99
N PHE A 86 -2.57 -2.42 7.09
CA PHE A 86 -2.87 -3.84 6.92
C PHE A 86 -2.19 -4.66 8.01
N HIS A 87 -2.90 -5.68 8.50
CA HIS A 87 -2.42 -6.55 9.56
C HIS A 87 -2.83 -7.99 9.29
N VAL A 88 -1.91 -8.78 8.75
CA VAL A 88 -2.08 -10.22 8.50
C VAL A 88 -1.18 -10.99 9.46
N PRO A 89 -1.70 -11.55 10.56
CA PRO A 89 -0.90 -12.28 11.56
C PRO A 89 -0.34 -13.61 11.01
N TYR A 90 0.58 -14.25 11.76
CA TYR A 90 1.11 -15.58 11.42
C TYR A 90 0.06 -16.68 11.53
#